data_AF-A0A9Q1H303-F1
#
_entry.id   AF-A0A9Q1H303-F1
#
_cell.length_a   1.000
_cell.length_b   1.000
_cell.length_c   1.000
_cell.angle_alpha   90.00
_cell.angle_beta   90.00
_cell.angle_gamma   90.00
#
_symmetry.space_group_name_H-M   'P 1'
#
loop_
_entity.id
_entity.type
_entity.pdbx_description
1 polymer ?
#
loop_
_entity_poly.entity_id
_entity_poly.type
_entity_poly.pdbx_seq_one_letter_code
_entity_poly.pdbx_strand_id
1 'polypeptide(L)'
;MPGETTRSARSRRHDDKRTELLTKAIPKTEPSQQVFVEGVPLADALWNSTSALREEVLQTYFINGLNNGTVDPVKFGQYVVQDAVYCYKSKVNMDVVASQTTGKFRDFVLEESASYEE
;
A
#
# COMPACT_ATOMS: atom_id res chain seq x y z
N MET A 1 -27.20 -7.37 44.94
CA MET A 1 -26.01 -6.76 44.31
C MET A 1 -25.96 -7.16 42.84
N PRO A 2 -26.45 -6.34 41.89
CA PRO A 2 -26.13 -6.53 40.48
C PRO A 2 -25.07 -5.50 40.06
N GLY A 3 -23.88 -5.99 39.72
CA GLY A 3 -22.80 -5.17 39.17
C GLY A 3 -23.03 -4.93 37.68
N GLU A 4 -23.30 -3.68 37.31
CA GLU A 4 -23.16 -3.18 35.94
C GLU A 4 -21.68 -3.21 35.56
N THR A 5 -21.33 -3.91 34.48
CA THR A 5 -20.03 -3.71 33.82
C THR A 5 -20.27 -3.16 32.42
N THR A 6 -20.20 -1.83 32.35
CA THR A 6 -20.12 -1.03 31.13
C THR A 6 -18.81 -1.33 30.40
N ARG A 7 -18.86 -2.15 29.34
CA ARG A 7 -17.70 -2.29 28.43
C ARG A 7 -18.13 -2.53 26.99
N SER A 8 -18.79 -1.57 26.36
CA SER A 8 -19.04 -1.62 24.91
C SER A 8 -19.40 -0.25 24.32
N ALA A 9 -18.48 0.72 24.32
CA ALA A 9 -18.73 2.00 23.62
C ALA A 9 -17.49 2.64 22.95
N ARG A 10 -16.28 2.08 23.14
CA ARG A 10 -15.05 2.67 22.60
C ARG A 10 -14.52 1.97 21.35
N SER A 11 -14.81 0.68 21.16
CA SER A 11 -14.34 -0.10 19.99
C SER A 11 -15.09 0.23 18.70
N ARG A 12 -16.41 0.50 18.76
CA ARG A 12 -17.24 0.71 17.55
C ARG A 12 -16.96 2.02 16.82
N ARG A 13 -16.56 3.07 17.54
CA ARG A 13 -16.35 4.42 16.97
C ARG A 13 -15.14 4.54 16.05
N HIS A 14 -14.17 3.64 16.16
CA HIS A 14 -12.99 3.65 15.27
C HIS A 14 -13.26 2.91 13.96
N ASP A 15 -14.09 1.87 13.99
CA ASP A 15 -14.50 1.13 12.80
C ASP A 15 -15.50 1.93 11.97
N ASP A 16 -16.48 2.58 12.59
CA ASP A 16 -17.54 3.32 11.88
C ASP A 16 -16.99 4.44 10.98
N LYS A 17 -15.94 5.17 11.41
CA LYS A 17 -15.32 6.24 10.59
C LYS A 17 -14.56 5.71 9.38
N ARG A 18 -14.00 4.49 9.47
CA ARG A 18 -13.33 3.83 8.35
C ARG A 18 -14.36 3.40 7.32
N THR A 19 -15.50 2.90 7.77
CA THR A 19 -16.63 2.49 6.91
C THR A 19 -17.26 3.70 6.22
N GLU A 20 -17.39 4.83 6.90
CA GLU A 20 -18.02 6.05 6.35
C GLU A 20 -17.19 6.69 5.22
N LEU A 21 -15.85 6.60 5.30
CA LEU A 21 -14.93 7.02 4.24
C LEU A 21 -14.97 6.10 3.01
N LEU A 22 -15.36 4.84 3.17
CA LEU A 22 -15.45 3.85 2.09
C LEU A 22 -16.80 3.91 1.33
N THR A 23 -17.84 4.49 1.92
CA THR A 23 -19.18 4.60 1.31
C THR A 23 -19.40 5.81 0.40
N LYS A 24 -18.42 6.73 0.26
CA LYS A 24 -18.54 7.77 -0.76
C LYS A 24 -18.32 7.13 -2.13
N ALA A 25 -19.43 6.97 -2.87
CA ALA A 25 -19.43 6.47 -4.23
C ALA A 25 -18.37 7.20 -5.06
N ILE A 26 -17.36 6.46 -5.51
CA ILE A 26 -16.35 6.95 -6.44
C ILE A 26 -17.07 7.19 -7.77
N PRO A 27 -17.05 8.42 -8.32
CA PRO A 27 -17.71 8.69 -9.59
C PRO A 27 -17.12 7.78 -10.68
N LYS A 28 -18.01 7.15 -11.47
CA LYS A 28 -17.62 6.32 -12.60
C LYS A 28 -16.95 7.21 -13.65
N THR A 29 -15.62 7.18 -13.72
CA THR A 29 -14.85 7.95 -14.69
C THR A 29 -14.77 7.24 -16.04
N GLU A 30 -15.21 7.96 -17.07
CA GLU A 30 -14.92 7.81 -18.50
C GLU A 30 -13.38 7.73 -18.77
N PRO A 31 -12.94 7.28 -19.97
CA PRO A 31 -11.60 6.69 -20.16
C PRO A 31 -10.43 7.61 -19.79
N SER A 32 -9.42 6.94 -19.23
CA SER A 32 -8.09 7.40 -18.78
C SER A 32 -7.49 8.59 -19.55
N GLN A 33 -7.82 9.81 -19.15
CA GLN A 33 -6.96 10.95 -19.47
C GLN A 33 -5.75 10.92 -18.53
N GLN A 34 -4.55 10.76 -19.11
CA GLN A 34 -3.31 10.98 -18.38
C GLN A 34 -3.34 12.39 -17.78
N VAL A 35 -3.17 12.47 -16.47
CA VAL A 35 -3.02 13.75 -15.78
C VAL A 35 -1.60 14.24 -16.03
N PHE A 36 -1.45 15.50 -16.43
CA PHE A 36 -0.15 16.14 -16.63
C PHE A 36 0.11 17.17 -15.54
N VAL A 37 1.35 17.24 -15.07
CA VAL A 37 1.85 18.26 -14.14
C VAL A 37 3.12 18.82 -14.76
N GLU A 38 3.18 20.15 -14.93
CA GLU A 38 4.36 20.83 -15.53
C GLU A 38 4.77 20.27 -16.91
N GLY A 39 3.80 19.76 -17.69
CA GLY A 39 4.04 19.24 -19.04
C GLY A 39 4.52 17.78 -19.10
N VAL A 40 4.62 17.09 -17.97
CA VAL A 40 4.94 15.64 -17.92
C VAL A 40 3.79 14.83 -17.31
N PRO A 41 3.65 13.53 -17.62
CA PRO A 41 2.69 12.67 -16.95
C PRO A 41 2.82 12.70 -15.42
N LEU A 42 1.69 12.64 -14.70
CA LEU A 42 1.66 12.71 -13.23
C LEU A 42 2.56 11.67 -12.57
N ALA A 43 2.62 10.45 -13.11
CA ALA A 43 3.52 9.41 -12.62
C ALA A 43 5.00 9.84 -12.70
N ASP A 44 5.39 10.47 -13.80
CA ASP A 44 6.75 10.98 -13.99
C ASP A 44 7.02 12.17 -13.08
N ALA A 45 6.06 13.07 -12.89
CA ALA A 45 6.19 14.19 -11.95
C ALA A 45 6.40 13.71 -10.51
N LEU A 46 5.66 12.69 -10.07
CA LEU A 46 5.81 12.07 -8.74
C LEU A 46 7.15 11.31 -8.61
N TRP A 47 7.59 10.66 -9.67
CA TRP A 47 8.89 9.99 -9.70
C TRP A 47 10.06 10.99 -9.63
N ASN A 48 9.96 12.09 -10.37
CA ASN A 48 10.98 13.13 -10.42
C ASN A 48 11.05 13.92 -9.10
N SER A 49 9.91 14.17 -8.45
CA SER A 49 9.88 14.89 -7.17
C SER A 49 10.51 14.12 -6.00
N THR A 50 10.69 12.80 -6.14
CA THR A 50 11.28 11.93 -5.12
C THR A 50 12.75 11.57 -5.39
N SER A 51 13.41 12.22 -6.36
CA SER A 51 14.78 11.91 -6.78
C SER A 51 15.80 11.93 -5.62
N ALA A 52 15.82 12.99 -4.81
CA ALA A 52 16.73 13.11 -3.67
C ALA A 52 16.58 11.96 -2.67
N LEU A 53 15.33 11.61 -2.32
CA LEU A 53 15.05 10.48 -1.42
C LEU A 53 15.52 9.15 -2.03
N ARG A 54 15.32 8.95 -3.33
CA ARG A 54 15.79 7.73 -4.02
C ARG A 54 17.32 7.64 -4.01
N GLU A 55 18.02 8.76 -4.22
CA GLU A 55 19.48 8.82 -4.10
C GLU A 55 19.94 8.50 -2.67
N GLU A 56 19.29 9.04 -1.64
CA GLU A 56 19.57 8.69 -0.25
C GLU A 56 19.39 7.20 0.04
N VAL A 57 18.30 6.59 -0.45
CA VAL A 57 18.03 5.16 -0.29
C VAL A 57 19.12 4.30 -0.94
N LEU A 58 19.61 4.69 -2.13
CA LEU A 58 20.70 3.99 -2.81
C LEU A 58 22.01 4.01 -1.99
N GLN A 59 22.22 5.04 -1.15
CA GLN A 59 23.39 5.13 -0.28
C GLN A 59 23.24 4.38 1.05
N THR A 60 22.09 3.77 1.32
CA THR A 60 21.89 3.04 2.58
C THR A 60 22.82 1.84 2.70
N TYR A 61 23.19 1.52 3.94
CA TYR A 61 23.99 0.32 4.24
C TYR A 61 23.39 -0.95 3.64
N PHE A 62 22.05 -1.05 3.62
CA PHE A 62 21.38 -2.22 3.08
C PHE A 62 21.59 -2.38 1.58
N ILE A 63 21.32 -1.34 0.77
CA ILE A 63 21.50 -1.40 -0.70
C ILE A 63 22.97 -1.59 -1.07
N ASN A 64 23.87 -0.83 -0.46
CA ASN A 64 25.30 -0.98 -0.70
C ASN A 64 25.83 -2.34 -0.24
N GLY A 65 25.36 -2.84 0.90
CA GLY A 65 25.73 -4.14 1.44
C GLY A 65 25.21 -5.32 0.61
N LEU A 66 24.03 -5.19 0.01
CA LEU A 66 23.52 -6.16 -0.97
C LEU A 66 24.41 -6.21 -2.21
N ASN A 67 24.75 -5.05 -2.78
CA ASN A 67 25.60 -4.96 -3.97
C ASN A 67 27.00 -5.57 -3.74
N ASN A 68 27.56 -5.35 -2.56
CA ASN A 68 28.93 -5.77 -2.25
C ASN A 68 29.01 -7.16 -1.58
N GLY A 69 27.87 -7.80 -1.30
CA GLY A 69 27.80 -9.07 -0.57
C GLY A 69 28.24 -8.97 0.90
N THR A 70 28.13 -7.78 1.51
CA THR A 70 28.59 -7.49 2.88
C THR A 70 27.45 -7.20 3.85
N VAL A 71 26.21 -7.45 3.44
CA VAL A 71 25.04 -7.29 4.33
C VAL A 71 25.11 -8.34 5.45
N ASP A 72 24.91 -7.90 6.69
CA ASP A 72 24.79 -8.79 7.84
C ASP A 72 23.58 -9.74 7.64
N PRO A 73 23.77 -11.07 7.65
CA PRO A 73 22.69 -12.03 7.48
C PRO A 73 21.53 -11.86 8.49
N VAL A 74 21.82 -11.40 9.72
CA VAL A 74 20.79 -11.14 10.72
C VAL A 74 19.92 -9.97 10.30
N LYS A 75 20.53 -8.87 9.85
CA LYS A 75 19.80 -7.70 9.34
C LYS A 75 19.03 -8.05 8.07
N PHE A 76 19.63 -8.82 7.16
CA PHE A 76 18.94 -9.32 5.98
C PHE A 76 17.68 -10.09 6.34
N GLY A 77 17.78 -11.07 7.25
CA GLY A 77 16.64 -11.82 7.74
C GLY A 77 15.55 -10.94 8.36
N GLN A 78 15.93 -9.91 9.12
CA GLN A 78 14.98 -8.94 9.67
C GLN A 78 14.22 -8.17 8.57
N TYR A 79 14.88 -7.77 7.49
CA TYR A 79 14.23 -7.13 6.36
C TYR A 79 13.30 -8.09 5.63
N VAL A 80 13.72 -9.34 5.38
CA VAL A 80 12.88 -10.36 4.74
C VAL A 80 11.59 -10.62 5.53
N VAL A 81 11.67 -10.73 6.86
CA VAL A 81 10.47 -10.91 7.70
C VAL A 81 9.55 -9.69 7.63
N GLN A 82 10.10 -8.48 7.61
CA GLN A 82 9.31 -7.25 7.45
C GLN A 82 8.66 -7.18 6.06
N ASP A 83 9.39 -7.56 5.01
CA ASP A 83 8.90 -7.59 3.64
C ASP A 83 7.77 -8.60 3.49
N ALA A 84 7.84 -9.77 4.13
CA ALA A 84 6.74 -10.73 4.15
C ALA A 84 5.45 -10.11 4.74
N VAL A 85 5.57 -9.36 5.84
CA VAL A 85 4.42 -8.65 6.44
C VAL A 85 3.93 -7.51 5.53
N TYR A 86 4.84 -6.80 4.87
CA TYR A 86 4.51 -5.75 3.91
C TYR A 86 3.73 -6.31 2.71
N CYS A 87 4.25 -7.38 2.08
CA CYS A 87 3.62 -8.09 0.97
C CYS A 87 2.23 -8.63 1.34
N TYR A 88 2.08 -9.23 2.53
CA TYR A 88 0.77 -9.67 3.02
C TYR A 88 -0.24 -8.51 3.11
N LYS A 89 0.19 -7.32 3.58
CA LYS A 89 -0.67 -6.13 3.62
C LYS A 89 -0.94 -5.56 2.23
N SER A 90 0.02 -5.66 1.30
CA SER A 90 -0.16 -5.22 -0.09
C SER A 90 -1.30 -5.98 -0.77
N LYS A 91 -1.39 -7.30 -0.58
CA LYS A 91 -2.54 -8.09 -1.02
C LYS A 91 -3.87 -7.52 -0.52
N VAL A 92 -3.98 -7.30 0.80
CA VAL A 92 -5.21 -6.73 1.40
C VAL A 92 -5.56 -5.37 0.79
N ASN A 93 -4.56 -4.54 0.49
CA ASN A 93 -4.79 -3.26 -0.17
C ASN A 93 -5.27 -3.44 -1.62
N MET A 94 -4.71 -4.41 -2.36
CA MET A 94 -5.15 -4.75 -3.72
C MET A 94 -6.60 -5.26 -3.72
N ASP A 95 -7.00 -6.09 -2.76
CA ASP A 95 -8.39 -6.55 -2.62
C ASP A 95 -9.36 -5.39 -2.39
N VAL A 96 -8.97 -4.41 -1.56
CA VAL A 96 -9.76 -3.18 -1.35
C VAL A 96 -9.87 -2.38 -2.65
N VAL A 97 -8.77 -2.20 -3.40
CA VAL A 97 -8.79 -1.50 -4.70
C VAL A 97 -9.67 -2.24 -5.71
N ALA A 98 -9.59 -3.57 -5.78
CA ALA A 98 -10.43 -4.39 -6.65
C ALA A 98 -11.93 -4.27 -6.30
N SER A 99 -12.26 -4.15 -5.02
CA SER A 99 -13.65 -3.92 -4.57
C SER A 99 -14.21 -2.55 -4.96
N GLN A 100 -13.34 -1.59 -5.26
CA GLN A 100 -13.69 -0.20 -5.58
C GLN A 100 -13.54 0.16 -7.06
N THR A 101 -13.10 -0.80 -7.88
CA THR A 101 -12.80 -0.59 -9.31
C THR A 101 -13.62 -1.56 -10.17
N THR A 102 -13.65 -1.34 -11.48
CA THR A 102 -14.40 -2.19 -12.43
C THR A 102 -13.64 -2.36 -13.73
N GLY A 103 -14.09 -3.29 -14.58
CA GLY A 103 -13.50 -3.54 -15.90
C GLY A 103 -12.08 -4.10 -15.84
N LYS A 104 -11.32 -3.90 -16.92
CA LYS A 104 -9.98 -4.49 -17.10
C LYS A 104 -8.99 -4.15 -15.97
N PHE A 105 -9.11 -2.97 -15.37
CA PHE A 105 -8.25 -2.59 -14.25
C PHE A 105 -8.55 -3.42 -13.00
N ARG A 106 -9.81 -3.69 -12.71
CA ARG A 106 -10.19 -4.60 -11.62
C ARG A 106 -9.62 -6.00 -11.85
N ASP A 107 -9.74 -6.50 -13.08
CA ASP A 107 -9.28 -7.84 -13.42
C ASP A 107 -7.75 -7.95 -13.26
N PHE A 108 -7.00 -6.93 -13.70
CA PHE A 108 -5.56 -6.82 -13.46
C PHE A 108 -5.22 -6.81 -11.96
N VAL A 109 -5.89 -5.99 -11.15
CA VAL A 109 -5.60 -5.91 -9.70
C VAL A 109 -5.93 -7.22 -8.98
N LEU A 110 -6.96 -7.96 -9.40
CA LEU A 110 -7.28 -9.28 -8.85
C LEU A 110 -6.23 -10.33 -9.19
N GLU A 111 -5.73 -10.32 -10.42
CA GLU A 111 -4.65 -11.21 -10.86
C GLU A 111 -3.37 -10.94 -10.05
N GLU A 112 -2.98 -9.68 -9.90
CA GLU A 112 -1.81 -9.28 -9.09
C GLU A 112 -2.01 -9.58 -7.59
N SER A 113 -3.23 -9.48 -7.05
CA SER A 113 -3.51 -9.84 -5.65
C SER A 113 -3.34 -11.36 -5.42
N ALA A 114 -3.78 -12.17 -6.37
CA ALA A 114 -3.73 -13.63 -6.27
C ALA A 114 -2.29 -14.17 -6.23
N SER A 115 -1.32 -13.48 -6.83
CA SER A 115 0.09 -13.90 -6.81
C SER A 115 0.74 -13.89 -5.42
N TYR A 116 0.08 -13.30 -4.42
CA TYR A 116 0.53 -13.31 -3.02
C TYR A 116 -0.01 -14.50 -2.21
N GLU A 117 -0.79 -15.40 -2.83
CA GLU A 117 -1.32 -16.62 -2.19
C GLU A 117 -0.50 -17.89 -2.50
N GLU A 118 0.52 -17.80 -3.36
CA GLU A 118 1.46 -18.89 -3.72
C GLU A 118 2.55 -19.12 -2.66
#